data_AF-A0A1H6AYD2-F1
#
_entry.id   AF-A0A1H6AYD2-F1
#
_cell.length_a   1.000
_cell.length_b   1.000
_cell.length_c   1.000
_cell.angle_alpha   90.00
_cell.angle_beta   90.00
_cell.angle_gamma   90.00
#
_symmetry.space_group_name_H-M   'P 1'
#
loop_
_entity.id
_entity.type
_entity.pdbx_description
1 polymer ?
#
loop_
_entity_poly.entity_id
_entity_poly.type
_entity_poly.pdbx_seq_one_letter_code
_entity_poly.pdbx_strand_id
1 'polypeptide(L)'
;MRKLERAVCPKCEQGRLAPVMYGYPDFTDELERMLAAGELVLGGCMPGPERWGCPRCRARYVELPGPDSRWGDIVWGIPVEIQATRGCGPERALVTVRRNDPWTLTFQFDDGLWQRPTIVALGDDLFGAFQGLCRAAAKRGVKLLVNGARRDVHRCQVDAPDTHHLVSLLRPGRPAALSDTANLLDPAPEDGLGTPDEQNDHLARWFRSLPNA
;
A
#
# COMPACT_ATOMS: atom_id res chain seq x y z
N MET A 1 -17.33 -27.19 15.41
CA MET A 1 -16.93 -26.16 14.41
C MET A 1 -15.59 -25.61 14.83
N ARG A 2 -14.55 -25.72 13.98
CA ARG A 2 -13.23 -25.12 14.28
C ARG A 2 -13.40 -23.60 14.30
N LYS A 3 -13.06 -22.96 15.42
CA LYS A 3 -12.90 -21.52 15.53
C LYS A 3 -11.88 -21.12 14.46
N LEU A 4 -12.30 -20.52 13.34
CA LEU A 4 -11.35 -19.92 12.41
C LEU A 4 -10.58 -18.89 13.23
N GLU A 5 -9.28 -19.11 13.42
CA GLU A 5 -8.40 -18.11 14.01
C GLU A 5 -8.48 -16.87 13.13
N ARG A 6 -9.15 -15.84 13.64
CA ARG A 6 -9.35 -14.60 12.89
C ARG A 6 -8.00 -13.96 12.61
N ALA A 7 -7.81 -13.55 11.36
CA ALA A 7 -6.59 -12.91 10.89
C ALA A 7 -6.23 -11.71 11.78
N VAL A 8 -4.95 -11.57 12.10
CA VAL A 8 -4.44 -10.40 12.82
C VAL A 8 -4.55 -9.20 11.89
N CYS A 9 -5.00 -8.07 12.43
CA CYS A 9 -5.11 -6.83 11.69
C CYS A 9 -3.72 -6.36 11.27
N PRO A 10 -3.42 -6.27 9.97
CA PRO A 10 -2.08 -5.89 9.52
C PRO A 10 -1.77 -4.41 9.76
N LYS A 11 -2.80 -3.56 10.00
CA LYS A 11 -2.60 -2.14 10.31
C LYS A 11 -2.04 -1.90 11.72
N CYS A 12 -2.53 -2.64 12.72
CA CYS A 12 -2.21 -2.36 14.11
C CYS A 12 -1.54 -3.53 14.83
N GLU A 13 -1.42 -4.68 14.17
CA GLU A 13 -0.79 -5.92 14.63
C GLU A 13 -1.33 -6.51 15.95
N GLN A 14 -2.29 -5.85 16.57
CA GLN A 14 -2.78 -6.14 17.91
C GLN A 14 -4.28 -6.43 17.93
N GLY A 15 -5.00 -6.08 16.86
CA GLY A 15 -6.43 -6.40 16.69
C GLY A 15 -6.62 -7.67 15.87
N ARG A 16 -7.77 -8.32 16.00
CA ARG A 16 -8.20 -9.40 15.10
C ARG A 16 -9.35 -8.92 14.23
N LEU A 17 -9.29 -9.25 12.95
CA LEU A 17 -10.32 -8.83 12.00
C LEU A 17 -11.62 -9.57 12.27
N ALA A 18 -12.72 -8.84 12.19
CA ALA A 18 -14.07 -9.32 12.39
C ALA A 18 -14.93 -8.93 11.17
N PRO A 19 -15.99 -9.70 10.87
CA PRO A 19 -16.93 -9.35 9.81
C PRO A 19 -17.58 -7.99 10.06
N VAL A 20 -17.83 -7.26 8.96
CA VAL A 20 -18.58 -6.00 8.98
C VAL A 20 -20.06 -6.29 8.78
N MET A 21 -20.90 -5.77 9.66
CA MET A 21 -22.35 -5.79 9.53
C MET A 21 -22.86 -4.41 9.09
N TYR A 22 -23.59 -4.37 7.99
CA TYR A 22 -24.26 -3.17 7.49
C TYR A 22 -25.75 -3.22 7.79
N GLY A 23 -26.40 -2.05 7.68
CA GLY A 23 -27.83 -1.90 7.87
C GLY A 23 -28.17 -1.18 9.17
N TYR A 24 -29.43 -1.24 9.55
CA TYR A 24 -29.94 -0.73 10.82
C TYR A 24 -30.26 -1.94 11.72
N PRO A 25 -29.28 -2.47 12.47
CA PRO A 25 -29.50 -3.65 13.28
C PRO A 25 -30.32 -3.30 14.53
N ASP A 26 -31.16 -4.23 14.96
CA ASP A 26 -31.73 -4.18 16.30
C ASP A 26 -30.63 -4.47 17.33
N PHE A 27 -30.49 -3.58 18.32
CA PHE A 27 -29.51 -3.70 19.39
C PHE A 27 -29.97 -4.72 20.43
N THR A 28 -29.85 -5.99 20.09
CA THR A 28 -30.10 -7.10 21.00
C THR A 28 -28.89 -7.31 21.93
N ASP A 29 -29.12 -7.92 23.09
CA ASP A 29 -28.05 -8.32 24.04
C ASP A 29 -26.98 -9.22 23.38
N GLU A 30 -27.35 -9.97 22.35
CA GLU A 30 -26.39 -10.76 21.56
C GLU A 30 -25.49 -9.88 20.72
N LEU A 31 -26.06 -8.90 20.00
CA LEU A 31 -25.29 -7.97 19.19
C LEU A 31 -24.33 -7.14 20.06
N GLU A 32 -24.79 -6.62 21.19
CA GLU A 32 -23.94 -5.86 22.11
C GLU A 32 -22.75 -6.69 22.62
N ARG A 33 -22.99 -7.97 22.96
CA ARG A 33 -21.92 -8.89 23.35
C ARG A 33 -20.92 -9.13 22.23
N MET A 34 -21.38 -9.34 21.00
CA MET A 34 -20.51 -9.53 19.84
C MET A 34 -19.66 -8.30 19.54
N LEU A 35 -20.22 -7.10 19.69
CA LEU A 35 -19.49 -5.84 19.53
C LEU A 35 -18.45 -5.65 20.63
N ALA A 36 -18.83 -5.87 21.89
CA ALA A 36 -17.92 -5.76 23.03
C ALA A 36 -16.76 -6.75 22.97
N ALA A 37 -17.01 -7.98 22.49
CA ALA A 37 -15.99 -9.00 22.29
C ALA A 37 -15.16 -8.82 21.00
N GLY A 38 -15.46 -7.80 20.18
CA GLY A 38 -14.77 -7.55 18.91
C GLY A 38 -14.98 -8.68 17.89
N GLU A 39 -16.11 -9.36 17.95
CA GLU A 39 -16.50 -10.42 17.01
C GLU A 39 -17.23 -9.92 15.78
N LEU A 40 -17.66 -8.67 15.83
CA LEU A 40 -18.37 -7.98 14.79
C LEU A 40 -17.95 -6.52 14.78
N VAL A 41 -18.03 -5.89 13.61
CA VAL A 41 -17.81 -4.44 13.45
C VAL A 41 -19.01 -3.85 12.72
N LEU A 42 -19.55 -2.75 13.21
CA LEU A 42 -20.60 -2.04 12.50
C LEU A 42 -20.02 -1.24 11.32
N GLY A 43 -20.67 -1.41 10.17
CA GLY A 43 -20.51 -0.60 8.98
C GLY A 43 -21.45 0.61 9.00
N GLY A 44 -21.82 1.09 7.80
CA GLY A 44 -22.85 2.11 7.63
C GLY A 44 -24.25 1.50 7.40
N CYS A 45 -25.24 2.38 7.24
CA CYS A 45 -26.62 1.98 6.95
C CYS A 45 -26.77 1.28 5.60
N MET A 46 -25.93 1.61 4.63
CA MET A 46 -25.93 1.00 3.29
C MET A 46 -24.75 0.05 3.15
N PRO A 47 -24.91 -1.13 2.52
CA PRO A 47 -23.82 -2.05 2.25
C PRO A 47 -22.67 -1.37 1.49
N GLY A 48 -21.49 -1.38 2.09
CA GLY A 48 -20.23 -0.99 1.46
C GLY A 48 -19.47 -2.22 0.93
N PRO A 49 -18.37 -2.01 0.20
CA PRO A 49 -17.56 -3.12 -0.31
C PRO A 49 -16.80 -3.87 0.80
N GLU A 50 -16.63 -3.29 1.98
CA GLU A 50 -15.78 -3.83 3.03
C GLU A 50 -16.45 -4.98 3.79
N ARG A 51 -15.84 -6.16 3.79
CA ARG A 51 -16.39 -7.35 4.46
C ARG A 51 -15.80 -7.58 5.84
N TRP A 52 -14.64 -6.97 6.13
CA TRP A 52 -13.87 -7.17 7.34
C TRP A 52 -13.42 -5.85 7.96
N GLY A 53 -13.33 -5.81 9.28
CA GLY A 53 -12.93 -4.62 10.03
C GLY A 53 -12.17 -4.98 11.29
N CYS A 54 -11.29 -4.07 11.71
CA CYS A 54 -10.59 -4.18 12.98
C CYS A 54 -11.36 -3.42 14.08
N PRO A 55 -11.83 -4.07 15.15
CA PRO A 55 -12.53 -3.39 16.24
C PRO A 55 -11.61 -2.43 17.02
N ARG A 56 -10.30 -2.67 17.00
CA ARG A 56 -9.29 -1.87 17.73
C ARG A 56 -8.93 -0.57 17.01
N CYS A 57 -8.44 -0.66 15.76
CA CYS A 57 -7.93 0.50 15.02
C CYS A 57 -8.88 1.00 13.91
N ARG A 58 -10.06 0.39 13.80
CA ARG A 58 -11.13 0.75 12.85
C ARG A 58 -10.77 0.64 11.37
N ALA A 59 -9.68 -0.04 11.01
CA ALA A 59 -9.39 -0.40 9.62
C ALA A 59 -10.53 -1.23 9.01
N ARG A 60 -10.66 -1.19 7.69
CA ARG A 60 -11.69 -1.89 6.90
C ARG A 60 -11.04 -2.54 5.67
N TYR A 61 -11.53 -3.73 5.29
CA TYR A 61 -10.97 -4.57 4.23
C TYR A 61 -12.08 -5.27 3.45
N VAL A 62 -11.92 -5.35 2.13
CA VAL A 62 -12.88 -6.05 1.24
C VAL A 62 -12.74 -7.58 1.34
N GLU A 63 -11.51 -8.06 1.53
CA GLU A 63 -11.16 -9.48 1.68
C GLU A 63 -10.35 -9.68 2.96
N LEU A 64 -10.28 -10.92 3.45
CA LEU A 64 -9.37 -11.24 4.55
C LEU A 64 -7.94 -11.10 4.05
N PRO A 65 -7.10 -10.25 4.67
CA PRO A 65 -5.67 -10.30 4.45
C PRO A 65 -5.18 -11.70 4.84
N GLY A 66 -4.32 -12.30 4.01
CA GLY A 66 -3.67 -13.56 4.32
C GLY A 66 -2.88 -13.50 5.64
N PRO A 67 -2.52 -14.64 6.25
CA PRO A 67 -1.72 -14.69 7.47
C PRO A 67 -0.36 -13.97 7.33
N ASP A 68 0.13 -13.85 6.09
CA ASP A 68 1.38 -13.14 5.73
C ASP A 68 1.14 -11.80 5.01
N SER A 69 -0.11 -11.37 4.88
CA SER A 69 -0.47 -10.11 4.23
C SER A 69 -0.02 -8.93 5.10
N ARG A 70 1.21 -8.47 4.87
CA ARG A 70 1.83 -7.28 5.50
C ARG A 70 1.26 -5.97 4.91
N TRP A 71 -0.04 -5.89 4.71
CA TRP A 71 -0.70 -4.65 4.27
C TRP A 71 -0.68 -3.62 5.39
N GLY A 72 0.38 -2.81 5.42
CA GLY A 72 0.36 -1.50 6.06
C GLY A 72 -0.30 -0.49 5.10
N ASP A 73 -1.39 0.12 5.55
CA ASP A 73 -1.99 1.37 5.08
C ASP A 73 -2.50 1.55 3.64
N ILE A 74 -2.19 0.72 2.65
CA ILE A 74 -2.79 0.88 1.31
C ILE A 74 -4.18 0.23 1.26
N VAL A 75 -5.23 1.01 1.49
CA VAL A 75 -6.61 0.56 1.25
C VAL A 75 -7.07 1.06 -0.12
N TRP A 76 -7.56 0.16 -0.96
CA TRP A 76 -8.02 0.47 -2.32
C TRP A 76 -9.02 1.63 -2.36
N GLY A 77 -8.78 2.60 -3.24
CA GLY A 77 -9.63 3.79 -3.38
C GLY A 77 -9.53 4.79 -2.23
N ILE A 78 -8.79 4.47 -1.15
CA ILE A 78 -8.49 5.39 -0.06
C ILE A 78 -7.16 6.08 -0.36
N PRO A 79 -7.09 7.42 -0.29
CA PRO A 79 -5.83 8.13 -0.43
C PRO A 79 -4.86 7.77 0.70
N VAL A 80 -3.64 7.40 0.34
CA VAL A 80 -2.50 7.19 1.23
C VAL A 80 -1.68 8.47 1.24
N GLU A 81 -1.39 8.98 2.43
CA GLU A 81 -0.52 10.14 2.58
C GLU A 81 0.94 9.77 2.38
N ILE A 82 1.63 10.57 1.58
CA ILE A 82 3.06 10.45 1.31
C ILE A 82 3.71 11.83 1.40
N GLN A 83 5.05 11.84 1.40
CA GLN A 83 5.85 13.05 1.25
C GLN A 83 6.31 13.19 -0.21
N ALA A 84 6.30 14.39 -0.75
CA ALA A 84 6.83 14.72 -2.07
C ALA A 84 7.46 16.11 -2.07
N THR A 85 8.34 16.42 -3.01
CA THR A 85 8.96 17.76 -3.13
C THR A 85 8.62 18.37 -4.47
N ARG A 86 8.32 19.67 -4.48
CA ARG A 86 8.21 20.51 -5.69
C ARG A 86 9.02 21.80 -5.46
N GLY A 87 10.34 21.65 -5.41
CA GLY A 87 11.26 22.74 -5.08
C GLY A 87 11.79 22.64 -3.65
N CYS A 88 11.51 23.64 -2.81
CA CYS A 88 12.15 23.79 -1.50
C CYS A 88 11.39 23.03 -0.39
N GLY A 89 11.76 21.76 -0.20
CA GLY A 89 11.36 20.97 0.96
C GLY A 89 10.21 19.98 0.72
N PRO A 90 9.98 19.08 1.68
CA PRO A 90 8.91 18.09 1.61
C PRO A 90 7.54 18.73 1.87
N GLU A 91 6.57 18.36 1.04
CA GLU A 91 5.16 18.70 1.10
C GLU A 91 4.32 17.43 1.24
N ARG A 92 3.17 17.52 1.91
CA ARG A 92 2.20 16.43 2.01
C ARG A 92 1.53 16.23 0.66
N ALA A 93 1.42 14.98 0.26
CA ALA A 93 0.73 14.57 -0.95
C ALA A 93 -0.05 13.29 -0.70
N LEU A 94 -0.97 12.99 -1.61
CA LEU A 94 -1.88 11.86 -1.53
C LEU A 94 -1.69 11.00 -2.78
N VAL A 95 -1.50 9.70 -2.56
CA VAL A 95 -1.54 8.67 -3.60
C VAL A 95 -2.75 7.80 -3.37
N THR A 96 -3.64 7.71 -4.37
CA THR A 96 -4.73 6.73 -4.34
C THR A 96 -4.42 5.60 -5.30
N VAL A 97 -4.54 4.38 -4.79
CA VAL A 97 -4.36 3.15 -5.57
C VAL A 97 -5.74 2.61 -5.95
N ARG A 98 -6.00 2.42 -7.25
CA ARG A 98 -7.24 1.85 -7.77
C ARG A 98 -6.95 0.61 -8.60
N ARG A 99 -7.66 -0.49 -8.32
CA ARG A 99 -7.63 -1.71 -9.14
C ARG A 99 -8.69 -1.61 -10.21
N ASN A 100 -8.31 -1.20 -11.42
CA ASN A 100 -9.18 -1.24 -12.59
C ASN A 100 -8.33 -1.64 -13.79
N ASP A 101 -7.97 -2.93 -13.90
CA ASP A 101 -7.12 -3.50 -14.96
C ASP A 101 -7.06 -2.60 -16.22
N PRO A 102 -5.99 -1.78 -16.38
CA PRO A 102 -4.69 -1.82 -15.67
C PRO A 102 -4.62 -1.17 -14.27
N TRP A 103 -3.56 -1.44 -13.51
CA TRP A 103 -3.33 -0.74 -12.23
C TRP A 103 -3.29 0.76 -12.44
N THR A 104 -4.09 1.49 -11.64
CA THR A 104 -4.23 2.94 -11.77
C THR A 104 -3.79 3.61 -10.47
N LEU A 105 -2.84 4.54 -10.58
CA LEU A 105 -2.41 5.41 -9.49
C LEU A 105 -2.80 6.84 -9.80
N THR A 106 -3.30 7.53 -8.78
CA THR A 106 -3.55 8.97 -8.84
C THR A 106 -2.75 9.67 -7.75
N PHE A 107 -2.01 10.73 -8.11
CA PHE A 107 -1.26 11.56 -7.19
C PHE A 107 -1.78 13.00 -7.21
N GLN A 108 -1.85 13.62 -6.04
CA GLN A 108 -2.15 15.03 -5.87
C GLN A 108 -1.42 15.57 -4.63
N PHE A 109 -1.05 16.85 -4.64
CA PHE A 109 -0.63 17.52 -3.40
C PHE A 109 -1.85 17.76 -2.51
N ASP A 110 -1.64 17.90 -1.20
CA ASP A 110 -2.70 18.26 -0.25
C ASP A 110 -2.87 19.79 -0.22
N ASP A 111 -3.32 20.39 -1.33
CA ASP A 111 -3.49 21.84 -1.50
C ASP A 111 -4.93 22.34 -1.30
N GLY A 112 -5.81 21.49 -0.75
CA GLY A 112 -7.21 21.84 -0.45
C GLY A 112 -8.22 21.45 -1.53
N LEU A 113 -9.51 21.63 -1.22
CA LEU A 113 -10.63 20.88 -1.80
C LEU A 113 -11.01 21.14 -3.27
N TRP A 114 -10.34 22.02 -4.02
CA TRP A 114 -10.74 22.30 -5.41
C TRP A 114 -9.56 22.65 -6.34
N GLN A 115 -9.32 21.71 -7.26
CA GLN A 115 -8.65 21.86 -8.56
C GLN A 115 -7.11 22.04 -8.59
N ARG A 116 -6.39 20.94 -8.87
CA ARG A 116 -5.15 20.92 -9.70
C ARG A 116 -4.73 19.51 -10.10
N PRO A 117 -3.90 19.35 -11.17
CA PRO A 117 -3.95 18.18 -12.02
C PRO A 117 -3.43 16.94 -11.31
N THR A 118 -4.35 16.03 -11.05
CA THR A 118 -4.05 14.68 -10.65
C THR A 118 -3.08 14.06 -11.65
N ILE A 119 -1.89 13.67 -11.19
CA ILE A 119 -1.02 12.84 -12.01
C ILE A 119 -1.65 11.46 -12.02
N VAL A 120 -2.08 10.99 -13.18
CA VAL A 120 -2.58 9.63 -13.36
C VAL A 120 -1.49 8.81 -14.02
N ALA A 121 -1.24 7.62 -13.48
CA ALA A 121 -0.33 6.66 -14.06
C ALA A 121 -0.97 5.28 -14.11
N LEU A 122 -0.65 4.56 -15.18
CA LEU A 122 -1.15 3.22 -15.46
C LEU A 122 0.03 2.25 -15.52
N GLY A 123 -0.20 0.98 -15.19
CA GLY A 123 0.77 -0.08 -15.39
C GLY A 123 0.16 -1.47 -15.30
N ASP A 124 0.87 -2.46 -15.84
CA ASP A 124 0.44 -3.86 -15.83
C ASP A 124 0.44 -4.46 -14.41
N ASP A 125 1.26 -3.90 -13.52
CA ASP A 125 1.25 -4.15 -12.08
C ASP A 125 1.36 -2.85 -11.27
N LEU A 126 1.22 -2.95 -9.95
CA LEU A 126 1.30 -1.79 -9.04
C LEU A 126 2.65 -1.06 -9.15
N PHE A 127 3.75 -1.79 -9.25
CA PHE A 127 5.08 -1.20 -9.33
C PHE A 127 5.31 -0.51 -10.69
N GLY A 128 4.84 -1.10 -11.79
CA GLY A 128 4.84 -0.51 -13.12
C GLY A 128 4.00 0.77 -13.16
N ALA A 129 2.81 0.76 -12.55
CA ALA A 129 1.99 1.96 -12.40
C ALA A 129 2.73 3.03 -11.56
N PHE A 130 3.44 2.61 -10.51
CA PHE A 130 4.25 3.49 -9.67
C PHE A 130 5.45 4.08 -10.42
N GLN A 131 6.15 3.30 -11.24
CA GLN A 131 7.20 3.81 -12.12
C GLN A 131 6.64 4.83 -13.13
N GLY A 132 5.46 4.57 -13.70
CA GLY A 132 4.74 5.52 -14.53
C GLY A 132 4.45 6.83 -13.78
N LEU A 133 4.03 6.73 -12.52
CA LEU A 133 3.79 7.87 -11.66
C LEU A 133 5.07 8.66 -11.40
N CYS A 134 6.18 8.00 -11.06
CA CYS A 134 7.49 8.64 -10.89
C CYS A 134 7.92 9.39 -12.15
N ARG A 135 7.78 8.80 -13.36
CA ARG A 135 8.11 9.48 -14.63
C ARG A 135 7.25 10.72 -14.84
N ALA A 136 5.94 10.61 -14.59
CA ALA A 136 5.00 11.71 -14.79
C ALA A 136 5.17 12.83 -13.74
N ALA A 137 5.54 12.49 -12.50
CA ALA A 137 5.90 13.44 -11.45
C ALA A 137 7.22 14.17 -11.78
N ALA A 138 8.25 13.44 -12.20
CA ALA A 138 9.55 14.02 -12.55
C ALA A 138 9.44 15.05 -13.69
N LYS A 139 8.60 14.80 -14.70
CA LYS A 139 8.30 15.76 -15.78
C LYS A 139 7.72 17.09 -15.28
N ARG A 140 7.15 17.12 -14.07
CA ARG A 140 6.59 18.30 -13.40
C ARG A 140 7.52 18.85 -12.32
N GLY A 141 8.77 18.38 -12.24
CA GLY A 141 9.72 18.77 -11.20
C GLY A 141 9.34 18.24 -9.81
N VAL A 142 8.54 17.18 -9.74
CA VAL A 142 8.11 16.57 -8.48
C VAL A 142 8.93 15.32 -8.18
N LYS A 143 9.44 15.21 -6.95
CA LYS A 143 10.06 13.99 -6.42
C LYS A 143 9.15 13.35 -5.37
N LEU A 144 8.91 12.05 -5.48
CA LEU A 144 8.16 11.30 -4.47
C LEU A 144 9.15 10.75 -3.43
N LEU A 145 8.95 11.05 -2.15
CA LEU A 145 9.85 10.67 -1.05
C LEU A 145 9.40 9.35 -0.41
N VAL A 146 9.24 8.30 -1.22
CA VAL A 146 8.77 6.98 -0.77
C VAL A 146 9.63 5.84 -1.31
N ASN A 147 9.57 4.67 -0.68
CA ASN A 147 10.44 3.54 -1.01
C ASN A 147 10.33 3.10 -2.47
N GLY A 148 9.14 3.16 -3.07
CA GLY A 148 8.94 2.85 -4.48
C GLY A 148 9.73 3.75 -5.45
N ALA A 149 10.18 4.91 -4.99
CA ALA A 149 10.96 5.87 -5.77
C ALA A 149 12.48 5.78 -5.51
N ARG A 150 12.93 4.82 -4.69
CA ARG A 150 14.36 4.61 -4.46
C ARG A 150 15.05 4.06 -5.71
N ARG A 151 16.35 4.33 -5.86
CA ARG A 151 17.18 3.76 -6.95
C ARG A 151 17.42 2.27 -6.80
N ASP A 152 17.41 1.78 -5.55
CA ASP A 152 17.85 0.45 -5.16
C ASP A 152 16.68 -0.52 -4.91
N VAL A 153 15.50 -0.21 -5.45
CA VAL A 153 14.30 -1.06 -5.28
C VAL A 153 13.83 -1.68 -6.58
N HIS A 154 13.14 -2.81 -6.44
CA HIS A 154 12.37 -3.42 -7.53
C HIS A 154 11.13 -4.13 -6.98
N ARG A 155 10.13 -4.41 -7.83
CA ARG A 155 8.95 -5.21 -7.42
C ARG A 155 9.40 -6.56 -6.83
N CYS A 156 8.71 -6.98 -5.76
CA CYS A 156 8.79 -8.36 -5.28
C CYS A 156 8.32 -9.35 -6.37
N GLN A 157 8.77 -10.61 -6.31
CA GLN A 157 8.53 -11.60 -7.36
C GLN A 157 7.05 -11.71 -7.78
N VAL A 158 6.83 -11.90 -9.09
CA VAL A 158 5.51 -11.94 -9.74
C VAL A 158 4.62 -13.07 -9.20
N ASP A 159 5.22 -14.15 -8.69
CA ASP A 159 4.50 -15.37 -8.29
C ASP A 159 4.03 -15.36 -6.83
N ALA A 160 4.28 -14.28 -6.07
CA ALA A 160 3.84 -14.14 -4.68
C ALA A 160 2.62 -13.20 -4.61
N PRO A 161 1.38 -13.75 -4.58
CA PRO A 161 0.13 -13.00 -4.78
C PRO A 161 -0.18 -11.90 -3.74
N ASP A 162 0.62 -11.81 -2.67
CA ASP A 162 0.39 -10.88 -1.55
C ASP A 162 1.52 -9.83 -1.38
N THR A 163 2.42 -9.69 -2.35
CA THR A 163 3.59 -8.78 -2.24
C THR A 163 3.55 -7.57 -3.17
N HIS A 164 2.42 -7.31 -3.84
CA HIS A 164 2.31 -6.25 -4.84
C HIS A 164 2.63 -4.84 -4.32
N HIS A 165 2.35 -4.56 -3.05
CA HIS A 165 2.65 -3.30 -2.36
C HIS A 165 4.04 -3.27 -1.73
N LEU A 166 4.80 -4.36 -1.83
CA LEU A 166 6.16 -4.44 -1.32
C LEU A 166 7.15 -4.26 -2.46
N VAL A 167 8.26 -3.64 -2.12
CA VAL A 167 9.46 -3.58 -2.97
C VAL A 167 10.62 -4.25 -2.27
N SER A 168 11.48 -4.90 -3.04
CA SER A 168 12.72 -5.49 -2.57
C SER A 168 13.87 -4.49 -2.68
N LEU A 169 14.58 -4.26 -1.59
CA LEU A 169 15.81 -3.48 -1.51
C LEU A 169 16.98 -4.33 -2.01
N LEU A 170 17.49 -4.00 -3.18
CA LEU A 170 18.53 -4.76 -3.89
C LEU A 170 19.92 -4.30 -3.45
N ARG A 171 20.60 -5.10 -2.62
CA ARG A 171 21.97 -4.82 -2.20
C ARG A 171 22.97 -5.64 -3.01
N PRO A 172 24.03 -5.01 -3.56
CA PRO A 172 25.04 -5.75 -4.34
C PRO A 172 25.67 -6.91 -3.58
N GLY A 173 26.02 -7.98 -4.30
CA GLY A 173 26.73 -9.13 -3.74
C GLY A 173 25.87 -10.13 -2.98
N ARG A 174 24.55 -9.89 -2.85
CA ARG A 174 23.65 -10.80 -2.10
C ARG A 174 22.27 -10.92 -2.73
N PRO A 175 21.67 -12.13 -2.71
CA PRO A 175 20.26 -12.32 -3.05
C PRO A 175 19.33 -11.48 -2.16
N ALA A 176 18.18 -11.08 -2.70
CA ALA A 176 17.16 -10.36 -1.93
C ALA A 176 16.51 -11.33 -0.94
N ALA A 177 16.40 -10.91 0.33
CA ALA A 177 15.74 -11.68 1.38
C ALA A 177 14.42 -11.01 1.80
N LEU A 178 13.56 -11.74 2.53
CA LEU A 178 12.34 -11.18 3.12
C LEU A 178 12.61 -10.02 4.09
N SER A 179 13.79 -9.98 4.70
CA SER A 179 14.23 -8.84 5.54
C SER A 179 14.55 -7.58 4.73
N ASP A 180 14.64 -7.70 3.41
CA ASP A 180 14.95 -6.60 2.49
C ASP A 180 13.70 -6.04 1.81
N THR A 181 12.51 -6.39 2.28
CA THR A 181 11.27 -5.83 1.76
C THR A 181 10.88 -4.56 2.49
N ALA A 182 10.36 -3.58 1.77
CA ALA A 182 9.75 -2.37 2.32
C ALA A 182 8.39 -2.10 1.65
N ASN A 183 7.50 -1.39 2.33
CA ASN A 183 6.25 -0.94 1.72
C ASN A 183 6.54 0.15 0.67
N LEU A 184 5.95 0.01 -0.51
CA LEU A 184 6.10 0.91 -1.65
C LEU A 184 5.88 2.38 -1.30
N LEU A 185 4.87 2.68 -0.47
CA LEU A 185 4.47 4.06 -0.16
C LEU A 185 5.04 4.59 1.16
N ASP A 186 5.77 3.78 1.92
CA ASP A 186 6.44 4.24 3.15
C ASP A 186 7.55 5.25 2.81
N PRO A 187 7.87 6.19 3.73
CA PRO A 187 8.89 7.20 3.50
C PRO A 187 10.26 6.63 3.14
N ALA A 188 10.97 7.33 2.25
CA ALA A 188 12.35 7.03 1.88
C ALA A 188 13.27 8.25 2.06
N PRO A 189 14.56 8.03 2.34
CA PRO A 189 15.53 9.11 2.41
C PRO A 189 15.79 9.70 1.01
N GLU A 190 15.96 11.02 0.93
CA GLU A 190 16.04 11.75 -0.35
C GLU A 190 17.28 11.35 -1.19
N ASP A 191 18.38 11.04 -0.52
CA ASP A 191 19.64 10.58 -1.14
C ASP A 191 19.52 9.17 -1.77
N GLY A 192 18.53 8.39 -1.34
CA GLY A 192 18.23 7.07 -1.87
C GLY A 192 17.37 7.09 -3.13
N LEU A 193 16.78 8.22 -3.51
CA LEU A 193 15.85 8.32 -4.64
C LEU A 193 16.54 8.13 -6.00
N GLY A 194 15.77 7.62 -6.96
CA GLY A 194 16.21 7.44 -8.33
C GLY A 194 15.05 7.49 -9.32
N THR A 195 15.40 7.68 -10.58
CA THR A 195 14.48 7.52 -11.71
C THR A 195 14.19 6.04 -11.96
N PRO A 196 13.07 5.70 -12.62
CA PRO A 196 12.81 4.33 -13.02
C PRO A 196 13.88 3.71 -13.94
N ASP A 197 14.61 4.53 -14.69
CA ASP A 197 15.72 4.03 -15.50
C ASP A 197 16.94 3.69 -14.62
N GLU A 198 17.25 4.51 -13.61
CA GLU A 198 18.25 4.19 -12.59
C GLU A 198 17.89 2.93 -11.78
N GLN A 199 16.61 2.68 -11.51
CA GLN A 199 16.11 1.44 -10.89
C GLN A 199 16.43 0.22 -11.76
N ASN A 200 16.16 0.30 -13.07
CA ASN A 200 16.45 -0.77 -14.02
C ASN A 200 17.96 -1.01 -14.17
N ASP A 201 18.75 0.07 -14.23
CA ASP A 201 20.21 -0.02 -14.26
C ASP A 201 20.75 -0.66 -12.98
N HIS A 202 20.17 -0.31 -11.82
CA HIS A 202 20.53 -0.89 -10.54
C HIS A 202 20.17 -2.37 -10.45
N LEU A 203 18.99 -2.77 -10.91
CA LEU A 203 18.59 -4.17 -11.02
C LEU A 203 19.59 -4.96 -11.88
N ALA A 204 19.97 -4.42 -13.04
CA ALA A 204 20.93 -5.07 -13.93
C ALA A 204 22.32 -5.20 -13.28
N ARG A 205 22.78 -4.18 -12.55
CA ARG A 205 24.03 -4.26 -11.76
C ARG A 205 23.92 -5.28 -10.63
N TRP A 206 22.80 -5.31 -9.93
CA TRP A 206 22.54 -6.23 -8.84
C TRP A 206 22.60 -7.68 -9.32
N PHE A 207 21.91 -8.03 -10.41
CA PHE A 207 22.00 -9.37 -11.00
C PHE A 207 23.44 -9.78 -11.31
N ARG A 208 24.23 -8.90 -11.94
CA ARG A 208 25.66 -9.17 -12.23
C ARG A 208 26.52 -9.33 -10.97
N SER A 209 26.08 -8.79 -9.84
CA SER A 209 26.81 -8.86 -8.59
C SER A 209 26.53 -10.11 -7.78
N LEU A 210 25.50 -10.89 -8.13
CA LEU A 210 25.13 -12.08 -7.37
C LEU A 210 26.19 -13.17 -7.52
N PRO A 211 26.59 -13.84 -6.43
CA PRO A 211 27.49 -14.98 -6.51
C PRO A 211 26.79 -16.12 -7.28
N ASN A 212 27.32 -16.42 -8.47
CA ASN A 212 26.84 -17.41 -9.45
C ASN A 212 25.42 -17.13 -9.99
N ALA A 213 25.25 -16.04 -10.73
CA ALA A 213 24.19 -15.90 -11.73
C ALA A 213 24.56 -16.63 -13.04
#